data_AF-A0A1F9BAN9-F1
#
_entry.id   AF-A0A1F9BAN9-F1
#
_cell.length_a   1.000
_cell.length_b   1.000
_cell.length_c   1.000
_cell.angle_alpha   90.00
_cell.angle_beta   90.00
_cell.angle_gamma   90.00
#
_symmetry.space_group_name_H-M   'P 1'
#
loop_
_entity.id
_entity.type
_entity.pdbx_description
1 polymer ?
#
loop_
_entity_poly.entity_id
_entity_poly.type
_entity_poly.pdbx_seq_one_letter_code
_entity_poly.pdbx_strand_id
1 'polypeptide(L)' 'MTSHGPLSPKRQIELEKALIGCKARKAYISVFPDFREFKRHIDNIAWETEVWIEANPAHMIHFNGPKFFTVYE' A
#
# COMPACT_ATOMS: atom_id res chain seq x y z
N MET A 1 2.82 -9.51 13.24
CA MET A 1 2.28 -9.52 11.87
C MET A 1 1.01 -10.37 11.87
N THR A 2 -0.14 -9.82 11.48
CA THR A 2 -1.35 -10.63 11.29
C THR A 2 -1.08 -11.65 10.18
N SER A 3 -1.56 -12.88 10.34
CA SER A 3 -1.32 -14.08 9.49
C SER A 3 -1.76 -13.96 8.02
N HIS A 4 -2.05 -12.76 7.57
CA HIS A 4 -2.81 -12.47 6.37
C HIS A 4 -1.96 -11.78 5.28
N GLY A 5 -0.73 -11.31 5.55
CA GLY A 5 0.11 -10.65 4.53
C GLY A 5 -0.41 -9.26 4.14
N PRO A 6 0.22 -8.56 3.16
CA PRO A 6 -0.10 -7.16 2.82
C PRO A 6 -1.46 -6.99 2.13
N LEU A 7 -1.76 -5.76 1.71
CA LEU A 7 -2.89 -5.51 0.82
C LEU A 7 -2.60 -6.08 -0.58
N SER A 8 -3.18 -7.24 -0.86
CA SER A 8 -3.13 -7.87 -2.18
C SER A 8 -4.19 -7.32 -3.14
N PRO A 9 -4.03 -7.50 -4.47
CA PRO A 9 -5.04 -7.07 -5.45
C PRO A 9 -6.44 -7.60 -5.16
N LYS A 10 -6.54 -8.86 -4.70
CA LYS A 10 -7.82 -9.46 -4.29
C LYS A 10 -8.46 -8.69 -3.12
N ARG A 11 -7.67 -8.38 -2.08
CA ARG A 11 -8.17 -7.62 -0.93
C ARG A 11 -8.55 -6.20 -1.30
N GLN A 12 -7.79 -5.56 -2.19
CA GLN A 12 -8.14 -4.23 -2.68
C GLN A 12 -9.53 -4.25 -3.32
N ILE A 13 -9.84 -5.21 -4.18
CA ILE A 13 -11.18 -5.36 -4.79
C ILE A 13 -12.27 -5.57 -3.71
N GLU A 14 -11.99 -6.39 -2.69
CA GLU A 14 -12.92 -6.64 -1.59
C GLU A 14 -13.19 -5.38 -0.76
N LEU A 15 -12.13 -4.62 -0.42
CA LEU A 15 -12.25 -3.35 0.29
C LEU A 15 -12.97 -2.28 -0.53
N GLU A 16 -12.70 -2.19 -1.83
CA GLU A 16 -13.39 -1.26 -2.72
C GLU A 16 -14.90 -1.51 -2.76
N LYS A 17 -15.31 -2.79 -2.77
CA LYS A 17 -16.73 -3.17 -2.66
C LYS A 17 -17.30 -2.85 -1.28
N ALA A 18 -16.58 -3.19 -0.22
CA ALA A 18 -17.03 -2.93 1.16
C ALA A 18 -17.18 -1.43 1.46
N LEU A 19 -16.36 -0.59 0.81
CA LEU A 19 -16.30 0.86 1.02
C LEU A 19 -16.94 1.66 -0.12
N ILE A 20 -17.86 1.06 -0.89
CA ILE A 20 -18.55 1.70 -2.03
C ILE A 20 -19.28 2.99 -1.62
N GLY A 21 -19.80 3.07 -0.39
CA GLY A 21 -20.50 4.25 0.14
C GLY A 21 -19.59 5.28 0.81
N CYS A 22 -18.28 5.03 0.91
CA CYS A 22 -17.35 5.95 1.55
C CYS A 22 -17.10 7.16 0.65
N LYS A 23 -17.51 8.35 1.11
CA LYS A 23 -17.28 9.62 0.39
C LYS A 23 -15.87 10.18 0.57
N ALA A 24 -15.14 9.69 1.57
CA ALA A 24 -13.76 10.10 1.80
C ALA A 24 -12.81 9.47 0.77
N ARG A 25 -11.68 10.14 0.52
CA ARG A 25 -10.61 9.54 -0.28
C ARG A 25 -10.03 8.34 0.49
N LYS A 26 -10.02 7.18 -0.15
CA LYS A 26 -9.43 5.96 0.40
C LYS A 26 -7.93 5.97 0.13
N ALA A 27 -7.15 5.62 1.14
CA ALA A 27 -5.72 5.39 1.06
C ALA A 27 -5.44 4.05 1.74
N TYR A 28 -4.64 3.20 1.09
CA TYR A 28 -4.36 1.87 1.58
C TYR A 28 -2.87 1.70 1.78
N ILE A 29 -2.48 1.39 3.01
CA ILE A 29 -1.07 1.33 3.40
C ILE A 29 -0.75 -0.07 3.92
N SER A 30 0.18 -0.76 3.26
CA SER A 30 0.79 -1.98 3.80
C SER A 30 1.98 -1.61 4.66
N VAL A 31 2.01 -2.11 5.90
CA VAL A 31 3.04 -1.76 6.88
C VAL A 31 3.96 -2.95 7.14
N PHE A 32 5.27 -2.71 7.09
CA PHE A 32 6.29 -3.72 7.38
C PHE A 32 7.29 -3.20 8.43
N PRO A 33 7.86 -4.09 9.26
CA PRO A 33 8.89 -3.70 10.22
C PRO A 33 10.17 -3.23 9.51
N ASP A 34 10.56 -3.93 8.44
CA ASP A 34 11.80 -3.66 7.70
C ASP A 34 11.72 -4.05 6.21
N PHE A 35 12.76 -3.69 5.46
CA PHE A 35 12.89 -4.04 4.04
C PHE A 35 13.05 -5.55 3.79
N ARG A 36 13.54 -6.32 4.77
CA ARG A 36 13.72 -7.77 4.61
C ARG A 36 12.35 -8.45 4.58
N GLU A 37 11.43 -8.04 5.46
CA GLU A 37 10.06 -8.54 5.45
C GLU A 37 9.31 -8.03 4.23
N PHE A 38 9.36 -6.74 3.92
CA PHE A 38 8.74 -6.16 2.72
C PHE A 38 9.10 -6.92 1.43
N LYS A 39 10.38 -7.24 1.22
CA LYS A 39 10.85 -7.98 0.03
C LYS A 39 10.21 -9.35 -0.15
N ARG A 40 9.78 -10.01 0.93
CA ARG A 40 9.10 -11.31 0.87
C ARG A 40 7.68 -11.22 0.31
N HIS A 41 7.09 -10.03 0.27
CA HIS A 41 5.70 -9.83 -0.14
C HIS A 41 5.53 -8.86 -1.32
N ILE A 42 6.62 -8.33 -1.88
CA ILE A 42 6.61 -7.26 -2.89
C ILE A 42 5.80 -7.63 -4.14
N ASP A 43 5.81 -8.90 -4.51
CA ASP A 43 5.10 -9.49 -5.64
C ASP A 43 3.58 -9.56 -5.47
N ASN A 44 3.09 -9.43 -4.23
CA ASN A 44 1.69 -9.54 -3.87
C ASN A 44 1.10 -8.24 -3.29
N ILE A 45 1.74 -7.10 -3.52
CA ILE A 45 1.22 -5.78 -3.13
C ILE A 45 0.40 -5.20 -4.28
N ALA A 46 -0.79 -4.69 -3.97
CA ALA A 46 -1.67 -4.11 -4.98
C ALA A 46 -1.13 -2.77 -5.52
N TRP A 47 -1.33 -2.51 -6.81
CA TRP A 47 -1.13 -1.19 -7.42
C TRP A 47 -2.12 -0.15 -6.85
N GLU A 48 -1.81 1.13 -7.02
CA GLU A 48 -2.54 2.26 -6.43
C GLU A 48 -2.61 2.20 -4.90
N THR A 49 -1.54 1.71 -4.26
CA THR A 49 -1.40 1.64 -2.80
C THR A 49 -0.02 2.12 -2.34
N GLU A 50 0.13 2.28 -1.04
CA GLU A 50 1.37 2.71 -0.42
C GLU A 50 1.95 1.66 0.51
N VAL A 51 3.27 1.72 0.70
CA VAL A 51 4.00 0.93 1.68
C VAL A 51 4.72 1.86 2.65
N TRP A 52 4.58 1.59 3.93
CA TRP A 52 5.32 2.25 5.01
C TRP A 52 6.18 1.22 5.74
N ILE A 53 7.43 1.58 6.03
CA ILE A 53 8.41 0.70 6.67
C ILE A 53 8.85 1.33 7.99
N GLU A 54 8.62 0.64 9.10
CA GLU A 54 8.90 1.13 10.44
C GLU A 54 10.38 1.52 10.61
N ALA A 55 11.31 0.72 10.08
CA ALA A 55 12.74 1.03 10.09
C ALA A 55 13.14 2.28 9.29
N ASN A 56 12.27 2.81 8.43
CA ASN A 56 12.49 4.04 7.66
C ASN A 56 11.25 4.94 7.71
N PRO A 57 10.88 5.45 8.91
CA PRO A 57 9.54 5.98 9.16
C PRO A 57 9.25 7.31 8.45
N ALA A 58 10.29 8.02 8.01
CA ALA A 58 10.22 9.27 7.26
C ALA A 58 9.94 9.08 5.75
N HIS A 59 9.91 7.84 5.26
CA HIS A 59 9.78 7.52 3.84
C HIS A 59 8.56 6.64 3.56
N MET A 60 8.03 6.73 2.34
CA MET A 60 7.01 5.82 1.82
C MET A 60 7.37 5.36 0.42
N ILE A 61 6.92 4.17 0.05
CA ILE A 61 7.02 3.63 -1.31
C ILE A 61 5.62 3.68 -1.93
N HIS A 62 5.51 4.25 -3.13
CA HIS A 62 4.25 4.38 -3.84
C HIS A 62 4.18 3.38 -5.00
N PHE A 63 3.21 2.47 -4.94
CA PHE A 63 2.97 1.51 -6.01
C PHE A 63 2.02 2.16 -7.01
N ASN A 64 2.60 2.94 -7.93
CA ASN A 64 1.89 3.81 -8.88
C ASN A 64 1.17 5.00 -8.22
N GLY A 65 0.62 5.87 -9.06
CA GLY A 65 -0.28 6.95 -8.65
C GLY A 65 -0.12 8.17 -9.54
N PRO A 66 -1.20 8.65 -10.22
CA PRO A 66 -1.16 9.85 -11.07
C PRO A 66 -0.62 11.08 -10.34
N LYS A 67 -0.79 11.15 -9.01
CA LYS A 67 -0.27 12.21 -8.13
C LYS A 67 1.26 12.30 -8.05
N PHE A 68 2.00 11.29 -8.53
CA PHE A 68 3.45 11.21 -8.41
C PHE A 68 4.20 11.31 -9.74
N PHE A 69 3.50 11.50 -10.86
CA PHE A 69 4.11 11.68 -12.18
C PHE A 69 4.51 13.13 -12.49
N THR A 70 4.47 14.02 -11.51
CA THR A 70 5.01 15.38 -11.67
C THR A 70 6.52 15.36 -11.46
N VAL A 71 7.23 16.12 -12.28
CA VAL A 71 8.66 16.36 -12.07
C VAL A 71 8.83 17.05 -10.72
N TYR A 72 9.65 16.49 -9.84
CA TYR A 72 10.12 17.23 -8.66
C TYR A 72 11.02 18.36 -9.19
N GLU A 73 10.62 19.61 -9.01
CA GLU A 73 11.54 20.76 -9.12
C GLU A 73 12.49 20.79 -7.93
#